data_AF-A0A7W8T7W5-F1
#
_entry.id   AF-A0A7W8T7W5-F1
#
_cell.length_a   1.000
_cell.length_b   1.000
_cell.length_c   1.000
_cell.angle_alpha   90.00
_cell.angle_beta   90.00
_cell.angle_gamma   90.00
#
_symmetry.space_group_name_H-M   'P 1'
#
loop_
_entity.id
_entity.type
_entity.pdbx_description
1 polymer ?
#
loop_
_entity_poly.entity_id
_entity_poly.type
_entity_poly.pdbx_seq_one_letter_code
_entity_poly.pdbx_strand_id
1 'polypeptide(L)'
;MNGIDEEMARNGGVYPHNGGAVSAAEVARRAGIHETTFYTAKQRDLGKEVKAWISGLKATNVVGRVRLRRTVAERLQEWMENYKGLAQSHRDTELELQQVEADRDAALVELERLRNENATLRENLSVSAAGRVVGFPPQNR
;
A
#
# COMPACT_ATOMS: atom_id res chain seq x y z
N MET A 1 1.73 1.75 -25.53
CA MET A 1 2.80 1.05 -26.27
C MET A 1 4.08 1.39 -25.53
N ASN A 2 4.53 0.51 -24.64
CA ASN A 2 5.57 0.88 -23.68
C ASN A 2 6.95 0.60 -24.28
N GLY A 3 7.88 1.53 -24.09
CA GLY A 3 9.26 1.36 -24.49
C GLY A 3 9.93 0.22 -23.71
N ILE A 4 10.97 -0.38 -24.29
CA ILE A 4 11.76 -1.44 -23.62
C ILE A 4 12.26 -0.95 -22.25
N ASP A 5 12.65 0.32 -22.15
CA ASP A 5 13.12 0.94 -20.91
C ASP A 5 12.03 1.01 -19.81
N GLU A 6 10.79 1.36 -20.17
CA GLU A 6 9.67 1.41 -19.23
C GLU A 6 9.30 0.02 -18.70
N GLU A 7 9.35 -0.98 -19.58
CA GLU A 7 9.11 -2.36 -19.16
C GLU A 7 10.21 -2.88 -18.24
N MET A 8 11.46 -2.54 -18.52
CA MET A 8 12.56 -2.87 -17.61
C MET A 8 12.41 -2.14 -16.28
N ALA A 9 12.05 -0.85 -16.27
CA ALA A 9 11.82 -0.08 -15.05
C ALA A 9 10.72 -0.71 -14.18
N ARG A 10 9.58 -1.12 -14.79
CA ARG A 10 8.49 -1.81 -14.08
C ARG A 10 8.86 -3.20 -13.55
N ASN A 11 9.84 -3.86 -14.16
CA ASN A 11 10.30 -5.19 -13.79
C ASN A 11 11.63 -5.18 -13.01
N GLY A 12 11.95 -4.07 -12.33
CA GLY A 12 13.13 -3.98 -11.47
C GLY A 12 14.45 -4.06 -12.25
N GLY A 13 14.50 -3.47 -13.44
CA GLY A 13 15.65 -3.47 -14.33
C GLY A 13 15.80 -4.74 -15.19
N VAL A 14 14.84 -5.66 -15.14
CA VAL A 14 14.88 -6.92 -15.91
C VAL A 14 13.94 -6.86 -17.09
N TYR A 15 14.41 -7.24 -18.29
CA TYR A 15 13.55 -7.30 -19.47
C TYR A 15 12.61 -8.52 -19.39
N PRO A 16 11.27 -8.36 -19.49
CA PRO A 16 10.33 -9.48 -19.28
C PRO A 16 10.19 -10.42 -20.48
N HIS A 17 10.63 -10.01 -21.67
CA HIS A 17 10.47 -10.78 -22.91
C HIS A 17 11.80 -11.37 -23.40
N ASN A 18 11.73 -12.24 -24.41
CA ASN A 18 12.90 -12.86 -25.05
C ASN A 18 13.91 -13.49 -24.07
N GLY A 19 13.40 -14.08 -22.98
CA GLY A 19 14.24 -14.70 -21.93
C GLY A 19 15.20 -13.73 -21.25
N GLY A 20 14.83 -12.45 -21.12
CA GLY A 20 15.65 -11.43 -20.45
C GLY A 20 16.68 -10.75 -21.34
N ALA A 21 16.76 -11.10 -22.62
CA ALA A 21 17.75 -10.57 -23.54
C ALA A 21 17.15 -9.50 -24.46
N VAL A 22 17.74 -8.31 -24.44
CA VAL A 22 17.51 -7.27 -25.45
C VAL A 22 18.60 -7.41 -26.53
N SER A 23 18.19 -7.74 -27.75
CA SER A 23 19.06 -7.85 -28.94
C SER A 23 18.59 -6.90 -30.04
N ALA A 24 19.42 -6.64 -31.05
CA ALA A 24 19.04 -5.80 -32.18
C ALA A 24 17.81 -6.36 -32.92
N ALA A 25 17.67 -7.69 -33.00
CA ALA A 25 16.49 -8.34 -33.56
C ALA A 25 15.24 -8.08 -32.69
N GLU A 26 15.38 -8.09 -31.36
CA GLU A 26 14.27 -7.78 -30.46
C GLU A 26 13.83 -6.32 -30.59
N VAL A 27 14.78 -5.38 -30.74
CA VAL A 27 14.47 -3.97 -31.01
C VAL A 27 13.74 -3.82 -32.35
N ALA A 28 14.19 -4.52 -33.40
CA ALA A 28 13.54 -4.50 -34.72
C ALA A 28 12.11 -5.02 -34.64
N ARG A 29 11.92 -6.16 -33.97
CA ARG A 29 10.61 -6.77 -33.73
C ARG A 29 9.66 -5.82 -33.00
N ARG A 30 10.16 -5.11 -31.98
CA ARG A 30 9.39 -4.11 -31.21
C ARG A 30 9.03 -2.88 -32.00
N ALA A 31 9.94 -2.44 -32.89
CA ALA A 31 9.71 -1.31 -33.78
C ALA A 31 8.87 -1.68 -35.01
N GLY A 32 8.48 -2.96 -35.17
CA GLY A 32 7.70 -3.41 -36.33
C GLY A 32 8.49 -3.41 -37.65
N ILE A 33 9.82 -3.45 -37.59
CA ILE A 33 10.71 -3.47 -38.75
C ILE A 33 11.40 -4.83 -38.88
N HIS A 34 11.89 -5.14 -40.08
CA HIS A 34 12.61 -6.38 -40.33
C HIS A 34 13.96 -6.40 -39.60
N GLU A 35 14.37 -7.55 -39.05
CA GLU A 35 15.58 -7.69 -38.24
C GLU A 35 16.88 -7.30 -38.96
N THR A 36 16.92 -7.49 -40.28
CA THR A 36 18.08 -7.14 -41.11
C THR A 36 18.17 -5.64 -41.40
N THR A 37 17.13 -4.85 -41.09
CA THR A 37 17.07 -3.42 -41.41
C THR A 37 18.27 -2.66 -40.85
N PHE A 38 18.67 -2.96 -39.61
CA PHE A 38 19.83 -2.35 -38.94
C PHE A 38 21.18 -2.69 -39.56
N TYR A 39 21.24 -3.66 -40.47
CA TYR A 39 22.45 -4.08 -41.17
C TYR A 39 22.51 -3.54 -42.61
N THR A 40 21.45 -2.89 -43.09
CA THR A 40 21.43 -2.30 -44.43
C THR A 40 22.30 -1.04 -44.49
N ALA A 41 22.93 -0.79 -45.64
CA ALA A 41 23.80 0.38 -45.82
C ALA A 41 23.08 1.72 -45.54
N LYS A 42 21.78 1.79 -45.84
CA LYS A 42 20.93 2.98 -45.62
C LYS A 42 20.67 3.28 -44.14
N GLN A 43 20.65 2.26 -43.28
CA GLN A 43 20.32 2.37 -41.86
C GLN A 43 21.50 2.01 -40.96
N ARG A 44 22.72 2.10 -41.51
CA ARG A 44 23.94 1.71 -40.81
C ARG A 44 24.18 2.54 -39.55
N ASP A 45 23.89 3.83 -39.60
CA ASP A 45 24.15 4.72 -38.46
C ASP A 45 23.12 4.49 -37.35
N LEU A 46 21.83 4.32 -37.69
CA LEU A 46 20.81 3.85 -36.75
C LEU A 46 21.19 2.50 -36.13
N GLY A 47 21.71 1.57 -36.92
CA GLY A 47 22.19 0.27 -36.42
C GLY A 47 23.35 0.39 -35.43
N LYS A 48 24.23 1.39 -35.56
CA LYS A 48 25.29 1.68 -34.59
C LYS A 48 24.71 2.27 -33.30
N GLU A 49 23.77 3.20 -33.40
CA GLU A 49 23.10 3.81 -32.24
C GLU A 49 22.37 2.75 -31.42
N VAL A 50 21.60 1.87 -32.07
CA VAL A 50 20.90 0.76 -31.40
C VAL A 50 21.89 -0.17 -30.70
N LYS A 51 23.03 -0.49 -31.34
CA LYS A 51 24.08 -1.32 -30.71
C LYS A 51 24.73 -0.62 -29.51
N ALA A 52 24.95 0.68 -29.58
CA ALA A 52 25.50 1.46 -28.48
C ALA A 52 24.51 1.50 -27.30
N TRP A 53 23.23 1.74 -27.58
CA TRP A 53 22.16 1.72 -26.58
C TRP A 53 22.01 0.34 -25.93
N ILE A 54 22.00 -0.76 -26.70
CA ILE A 54 21.98 -2.13 -26.14
C ILE A 54 23.21 -2.39 -25.26
N SER A 55 24.38 -1.90 -25.67
CA SER A 55 25.60 -2.04 -24.87
C SER A 55 25.53 -1.25 -23.56
N GLY A 56 24.97 -0.03 -23.60
CA GLY A 56 24.68 0.75 -22.40
C GLY A 56 23.70 0.04 -21.46
N LEU A 57 22.62 -0.52 -22.00
CA LEU A 57 21.67 -1.32 -21.23
C LEU A 57 22.34 -2.53 -20.55
N LYS A 58 23.24 -3.23 -21.24
CA LYS A 58 23.97 -4.37 -20.66
C LYS A 58 24.98 -3.96 -19.58
N ALA A 59 25.48 -2.73 -19.62
CA ALA A 59 26.40 -2.20 -18.62
C ALA A 59 25.68 -1.77 -17.33
N THR A 60 24.49 -1.18 -17.47
CA THR A 60 23.73 -0.63 -16.34
C THR A 60 22.74 -1.62 -15.74
N ASN A 61 22.17 -2.51 -16.56
CA ASN A 61 21.08 -3.41 -16.16
C ASN A 61 21.50 -4.89 -16.31
N VAL A 62 20.84 -5.77 -15.55
CA VAL A 62 21.01 -7.23 -15.67
C VAL A 62 20.28 -7.70 -16.94
N VAL A 63 20.88 -7.46 -18.11
CA VAL A 63 20.32 -7.83 -19.41
C VAL A 63 21.12 -8.97 -20.01
N GLY A 64 20.49 -10.12 -20.20
CA GLY A 64 21.14 -11.31 -20.77
C GLY A 64 20.39 -12.60 -20.49
N ARG A 65 20.69 -13.64 -21.27
CA ARG A 65 20.15 -15.00 -21.10
C ARG A 65 20.67 -15.72 -19.84
N VAL A 66 21.47 -15.07 -19.00
CA VAL A 66 22.10 -15.68 -17.84
C VAL A 66 21.14 -15.61 -16.66
N ARG A 67 20.73 -16.80 -16.19
CA ARG A 67 19.91 -17.11 -15.00
C ARG A 67 19.24 -15.89 -14.36
N LEU A 68 17.95 -15.73 -14.67
CA LEU A 68 16.97 -15.01 -13.86
C LEU A 68 17.37 -15.16 -12.37
N ARG A 69 18.03 -14.14 -11.78
CA ARG A 69 18.55 -14.23 -10.39
C ARG A 69 17.42 -14.34 -9.37
N ARG A 70 16.20 -14.05 -9.78
CA ARG A 70 14.97 -14.57 -9.18
C ARG A 70 14.19 -15.34 -10.22
N THR A 71 13.96 -16.62 -9.97
CA THR A 71 13.10 -17.43 -10.82
C THR A 71 11.65 -16.91 -10.78
N VAL A 72 10.85 -17.24 -11.79
CA VAL A 72 9.40 -16.95 -11.75
C VAL A 72 8.77 -17.53 -10.47
N ALA A 73 9.28 -18.67 -9.99
CA ALA A 73 8.87 -19.30 -8.75
C ALA A 73 9.15 -18.43 -7.51
N GLU A 74 10.32 -17.81 -7.41
CA GLU A 74 10.65 -16.91 -6.31
C GLU A 74 9.75 -15.67 -6.28
N ARG A 75 9.44 -15.10 -7.46
CA ARG A 75 8.49 -13.98 -7.54
C ARG A 75 7.08 -14.42 -7.16
N LEU A 76 6.63 -15.59 -7.62
CA LEU A 76 5.33 -16.13 -7.23
C LEU A 76 5.25 -16.35 -5.71
N GLN A 77 6.34 -16.84 -5.11
CA GLN A 77 6.42 -17.04 -3.67
C GLN A 77 6.35 -15.72 -2.91
N GLU A 78 7.12 -14.70 -3.33
CA GLU A 78 7.07 -13.35 -2.76
C GLU A 78 5.67 -12.74 -2.86
N TRP A 79 5.00 -12.88 -4.01
CA TRP A 79 3.62 -12.43 -4.19
C TRP A 79 2.64 -13.18 -3.28
N MET A 80 2.82 -14.49 -3.11
CA MET A 80 2.00 -15.30 -2.22
C MET A 80 2.20 -14.91 -0.75
N GLU A 81 3.43 -14.62 -0.33
CA GLU A 81 3.75 -14.12 1.00
C GLU A 81 3.13 -12.75 1.25
N ASN A 82 3.28 -11.81 0.31
CA ASN A 82 2.66 -10.49 0.38
C ASN A 82 1.12 -10.57 0.46
N TYR A 83 0.52 -11.44 -0.34
CA TYR A 83 -0.94 -11.66 -0.32
C TYR A 83 -1.40 -12.24 1.02
N LYS A 84 -0.68 -13.22 1.57
CA LYS A 84 -0.98 -13.79 2.90
C LYS A 84 -0.85 -12.73 4.00
N GLY A 85 0.19 -11.90 3.94
CA GLY A 85 0.37 -10.78 4.88
C GLY A 85 -0.78 -9.78 4.82
N LEU A 86 -1.19 -9.38 3.62
CA LEU A 86 -2.32 -8.48 3.42
C LEU A 86 -3.64 -9.09 3.96
N ALA A 87 -3.89 -10.36 3.65
CA ALA A 87 -5.08 -11.06 4.13
C ALA A 87 -5.09 -11.19 5.66
N GLN A 88 -3.94 -11.38 6.30
CA GLN A 88 -3.84 -11.40 7.75
C GLN A 88 -4.11 -10.02 8.36
N SER A 89 -3.46 -8.97 7.84
CA SER A 89 -3.67 -7.60 8.31
C SER A 89 -5.13 -7.16 8.18
N HIS A 90 -5.83 -7.56 7.10
CA HIS A 90 -7.26 -7.33 6.97
C HIS A 90 -8.07 -8.02 8.07
N ARG A 91 -7.75 -9.27 8.42
CA ARG A 91 -8.45 -9.98 9.50
C ARG A 91 -8.20 -9.33 10.85
N ASP A 92 -6.96 -8.93 11.12
CA ASP A 92 -6.58 -8.29 12.38
C ASP A 92 -7.31 -6.95 12.55
N THR A 93 -7.39 -6.15 11.49
CA THR A 93 -8.10 -4.86 11.50
C THR A 93 -9.62 -5.01 11.63
N GLU A 94 -10.22 -6.03 11.02
CA GLU A 94 -11.65 -6.34 11.22
C GLU A 94 -11.95 -6.75 12.67
N LEU A 95 -11.06 -7.55 13.28
CA LEU A 95 -11.20 -7.93 14.70
C LEU A 95 -11.03 -6.72 15.62
N GLU A 96 -10.06 -5.86 15.34
CA GLU A 96 -9.85 -4.62 16.10
C GLU A 96 -11.06 -3.69 15.98
N LEU A 97 -11.66 -3.56 14.79
CA LEU A 97 -12.87 -2.79 14.58
C LEU A 97 -14.03 -3.33 15.43
N GLN A 98 -14.25 -4.65 15.41
CA GLN A 98 -15.31 -5.28 16.22
C GLN A 98 -15.11 -5.02 17.72
N GLN A 99 -13.86 -5.07 18.21
CA GLN A 99 -13.57 -4.77 19.60
C GLN A 99 -13.85 -3.30 19.93
N VAL A 100 -13.40 -2.37 19.10
CA VAL A 100 -13.62 -0.92 19.30
C VAL A 100 -15.11 -0.58 19.27
N GLU A 101 -15.89 -1.21 18.39
CA GLU A 101 -17.34 -1.02 18.34
C GLU A 101 -18.03 -1.54 19.60
N ALA A 102 -17.63 -2.71 20.10
CA ALA A 102 -18.15 -3.25 21.36
C ALA A 102 -17.80 -2.35 22.55
N ASP A 103 -16.57 -1.84 22.62
CA ASP A 103 -16.11 -0.93 23.67
C ASP A 103 -16.86 0.41 23.63
N ARG A 104 -17.10 0.94 22.42
CA ARG A 104 -17.91 2.15 22.21
C ARG A 104 -19.32 1.95 22.73
N ASP A 105 -19.97 0.84 22.39
CA ASP A 105 -21.35 0.58 22.78
C ASP A 105 -21.47 0.40 24.30
N ALA A 106 -20.52 -0.30 24.92
CA ALA A 106 -20.43 -0.41 26.38
C ALA A 106 -20.25 0.96 27.05
N ALA A 107 -19.38 1.81 26.50
CA ALA A 107 -19.15 3.16 27.02
C ALA A 107 -20.40 4.04 26.90
N LEU A 108 -21.17 3.91 25.82
CA LEU A 108 -22.42 4.67 25.64
C LEU A 108 -23.47 4.28 26.68
N VAL A 109 -23.63 2.97 26.93
CA VAL A 109 -24.53 2.46 27.98
C VAL A 109 -24.13 2.99 29.36
N GLU A 110 -22.84 2.93 29.68
CA GLU A 110 -22.34 3.41 30.96
C GLU A 110 -22.51 4.92 31.12
N LEU A 111 -22.29 5.69 30.06
CA LEU A 111 -22.48 7.13 30.06
C LEU A 111 -23.94 7.50 30.31
N GLU A 112 -24.88 6.78 29.71
CA GLU A 112 -26.31 6.97 29.94
C GLU A 112 -26.70 6.63 31.39
N ARG A 113 -26.19 5.52 31.93
CA ARG A 113 -26.38 5.15 33.35
C ARG A 113 -25.90 6.27 34.27
N LEU A 114 -24.67 6.76 34.08
CA LEU A 114 -24.08 7.84 34.89
C LEU A 114 -24.85 9.15 34.75
N ARG A 115 -25.36 9.49 33.56
CA ARG A 115 -26.22 10.67 33.36
C ARG A 115 -27.50 10.58 34.17
N ASN A 116 -28.16 9.43 34.16
CA ASN A 116 -29.40 9.19 34.90
C ASN A 116 -29.17 9.25 36.42
N GLU A 117 -28.07 8.67 36.90
CA GLU A 117 -27.67 8.75 38.31
C GLU A 117 -27.36 10.18 38.73
N ASN A 118 -26.60 10.93 37.92
CA ASN A 118 -26.29 12.32 38.23
C ASN A 118 -27.55 13.19 38.27
N ALA A 119 -28.48 12.98 37.33
CA ALA A 119 -29.76 13.68 37.32
C ALA A 119 -30.57 13.38 38.59
N THR A 120 -30.66 12.10 38.99
CA THR A 120 -31.37 11.67 40.20
C THR A 120 -30.73 12.25 41.46
N LEU A 121 -29.40 12.24 41.56
CA LEU A 121 -28.68 12.82 42.69
C LEU A 121 -28.86 14.32 42.78
N ARG A 122 -28.83 15.04 41.65
CA ARG A 122 -29.09 16.48 41.61
C ARG A 122 -30.50 16.81 42.07
N GLU A 123 -31.49 16.01 41.68
CA GLU A 123 -32.87 16.18 42.15
C GLU A 123 -33.00 15.91 43.65
N ASN A 124 -32.38 14.84 44.16
CA ASN A 124 -32.38 14.56 45.60
C ASN A 124 -31.73 15.68 46.43
N LEU A 125 -30.67 16.28 45.89
CA LEU A 125 -30.01 17.44 46.51
C LEU A 125 -30.88 18.69 46.47
N SER A 126 -31.60 18.95 45.37
CA SER A 126 -32.51 20.10 45.24
C SER A 126 -33.66 20.02 46.26
N VAL A 127 -34.27 18.84 46.39
CA VAL A 127 -35.36 18.56 47.35
C VAL A 127 -34.84 18.66 48.80
N SER A 128 -33.66 18.12 49.08
CA SER A 128 -33.05 18.19 50.42
C SER A 128 -32.65 19.61 50.82
N ALA A 129 -32.16 20.42 49.87
CA ALA A 129 -31.82 21.83 50.10
C ALA A 129 -33.07 22.68 50.35
N ALA A 130 -34.18 22.41 49.67
CA ALA A 130 -35.45 23.10 49.89
C ALA A 130 -36.08 22.81 51.27
N GLY A 131 -35.84 21.61 51.83
CA GLY A 131 -36.40 21.20 53.12
C GLY A 131 -35.59 21.56 54.37
N ARG A 132 -34.33 22.01 54.25
CA ARG A 132 -33.40 22.15 55.39
C ARG A 132 -32.67 23.50 55.43
N VAL A 133 -33.40 24.60 55.31
CA VAL A 133 -32.92 25.94 55.71
C VAL A 133 -33.76 26.44 56.88
N VAL A 134 -33.40 26.01 58.09
CA VAL A 134 -33.92 26.62 59.32
C VAL A 134 -33.04 27.83 59.61
N GLY A 135 -33.58 29.03 59.42
CA GLY A 135 -32.89 30.27 59.76
C GLY A 135 -32.61 30.31 61.27
N PHE A 136 -31.35 30.42 61.66
CA PHE A 136 -30.98 30.68 63.05
C PHE A 136 -31.50 32.08 63.44
N PRO A 137 -32.25 32.23 64.56
CA PRO A 137 -32.66 33.53 65.03
C PRO A 137 -31.42 34.36 65.42
N PRO A 138 -31.39 35.68 65.15
CA PRO A 138 -30.31 36.52 65.63
C PRO A 138 -30.31 36.53 67.16
N GLN A 139 -29.20 36.14 67.77
CA GLN A 139 -28.97 36.32 69.21
C GLN A 139 -28.87 37.82 69.49
N ASN A 140 -29.93 38.39 70.07
CA ASN A 140 -29.90 39.76 70.59
C ASN A 140 -28.92 39.84 71.77
N ARG A 141 -28.05 40.86 71.71
CA ARG A 141 -27.14 41.30 72.78
C ARG A 141 -27.89 41.90 73.94
#